data_AF-R9J0H7-F1
#
_entry.id   AF-R9J0H7-F1
#
_cell.length_a   1.000
_cell.length_b   1.000
_cell.length_c   1.000
_cell.angle_alpha   90.00
_cell.angle_beta   90.00
_cell.angle_gamma   90.00
#
_symmetry.space_group_name_H-M   'P 1'
#
loop_
_entity.id
_entity.type
_entity.pdbx_description
1 polymer ?
#
loop_
_entity_poly.entity_id
_entity_poly.type
_entity_poly.pdbx_seq_one_letter_code
_entity_poly.pdbx_strand_id
1 'polypeptide(L)'
;MKVDREKPPYLPKIAFVRLHTAGKEVKDYQQELKGQGFTFNQFKHMKKADELWDGLELWVSMWDYDNHESWHLWNWKKEDDKRVMLAMYEAEQYNPFCAYEDDFEGFKADWEAGTYDPGCTYTFPIPAVEVLEVVQEEEDNRNHERVQKEVIRAKEDVFLKRRATKKKKRYGKKKRR
;
A
#
# COMPACT_ATOMS: atom_id res chain seq x y z
N MET A 1 11.57 -20.25 -18.89
CA MET A 1 10.81 -20.72 -17.71
C MET A 1 9.48 -21.24 -18.21
N LYS A 2 9.16 -22.51 -17.96
CA LYS A 2 7.82 -23.04 -18.28
C LYS A 2 6.88 -22.47 -17.22
N VAL A 3 6.02 -21.54 -17.63
CA VAL A 3 4.90 -21.09 -16.80
C VAL A 3 4.00 -22.30 -16.65
N ASP A 4 3.83 -22.80 -15.42
CA ASP A 4 2.84 -23.83 -15.13
C ASP A 4 1.47 -23.26 -15.51
N ARG A 5 0.94 -23.69 -16.64
CA ARG A 5 -0.33 -23.19 -17.21
C ARG A 5 -1.56 -23.72 -16.47
N GLU A 6 -1.37 -24.51 -15.41
CA GLU A 6 -2.46 -25.17 -14.68
C GLU A 6 -2.93 -24.40 -13.45
N LYS A 7 -2.16 -23.42 -12.96
CA LYS A 7 -2.58 -22.59 -11.81
C LYS A 7 -3.10 -21.24 -12.30
N PRO A 8 -4.26 -20.78 -11.79
CA PRO A 8 -4.74 -19.43 -12.09
C PRO A 8 -3.68 -18.39 -11.68
N PRO A 9 -3.72 -17.16 -12.25
CA PRO A 9 -2.90 -16.06 -11.76
C PRO A 9 -3.26 -15.73 -10.31
N TYR A 10 -2.36 -15.06 -9.59
CA TYR A 10 -2.64 -14.55 -8.25
C TYR A 10 -3.92 -13.71 -8.24
N LEU A 11 -4.78 -13.93 -7.24
CA LEU A 11 -5.98 -13.13 -7.02
C LEU A 11 -5.88 -12.47 -5.63
N PRO A 12 -5.94 -11.14 -5.52
CA PRO A 12 -5.92 -10.46 -4.24
C PRO A 12 -7.22 -10.70 -3.47
N LYS A 13 -7.18 -10.51 -2.15
CA LYS A 13 -8.41 -10.50 -1.36
C LYS A 13 -9.21 -9.24 -1.67
N ILE A 14 -10.51 -9.36 -1.94
CA ILE A 14 -11.42 -8.24 -2.17
C ILE A 14 -12.57 -8.33 -1.17
N ALA A 15 -12.82 -7.22 -0.49
CA ALA A 15 -13.89 -7.08 0.49
C ALA A 15 -14.72 -5.83 0.24
N PHE A 16 -16.02 -5.94 0.49
CA PHE A 16 -16.91 -4.82 0.64
C PHE A 16 -16.94 -4.40 2.11
N VAL A 17 -16.67 -3.13 2.38
CA VAL A 17 -16.34 -2.65 3.72
C VAL A 17 -17.05 -1.35 4.03
N ARG A 18 -17.15 -1.01 5.32
CA ARG A 18 -17.48 0.33 5.82
C ARG A 18 -16.24 0.97 6.43
N LEU A 19 -15.99 2.22 6.08
CA LEU A 19 -14.85 2.99 6.58
C LEU A 19 -15.19 3.72 7.89
N HIS A 20 -14.22 3.74 8.81
CA HIS A 20 -14.23 4.45 10.09
C HIS A 20 -12.95 5.28 10.21
N THR A 21 -12.84 6.31 9.38
CA THR A 21 -11.64 7.14 9.21
C THR A 21 -11.72 8.45 10.00
N ALA A 22 -12.92 8.91 10.35
CA ALA A 22 -13.06 10.15 11.11
C ALA A 22 -12.66 10.00 12.59
N GLY A 23 -12.59 11.14 13.28
CA GLY A 23 -12.36 11.22 14.72
C GLY A 23 -10.94 11.65 15.12
N LYS A 24 -10.01 11.73 14.17
CA LYS A 24 -8.69 12.34 14.39
C LYS A 24 -8.75 13.86 14.24
N GLU A 25 -8.09 14.57 15.14
CA GLU A 25 -7.86 16.00 15.03
C GLU A 25 -6.55 16.30 14.29
N VAL A 26 -6.42 17.52 13.77
CA VAL A 26 -5.19 17.99 13.07
C VAL A 26 -3.93 17.77 13.93
N LYS A 27 -4.06 17.91 15.25
CA LYS A 27 -2.96 17.70 16.21
C LYS A 27 -2.52 16.25 16.29
N ASP A 28 -3.41 15.30 16.06
CA ASP A 28 -3.09 13.87 16.11
C ASP A 28 -2.20 13.51 14.91
N TYR A 29 -2.56 13.97 13.70
CA TYR A 29 -1.71 13.84 12.51
C TYR A 29 -0.34 14.50 12.70
N GLN A 30 -0.30 15.68 13.31
CA GLN A 30 0.96 16.38 13.59
C GLN A 30 1.87 15.57 14.51
N GLN A 31 1.31 14.84 15.48
CA GLN A 31 2.08 14.00 16.39
C GLN A 31 2.52 12.70 15.72
N GLU A 32 1.62 12.03 14.99
CA GLU A 32 1.86 10.75 14.30
C GLU A 32 2.91 10.90 13.18
N LEU A 33 2.80 11.97 12.40
CA LEU A 33 3.65 12.23 11.22
C LEU A 33 4.78 13.23 11.51
N LYS A 34 5.13 13.39 12.79
CA LYS A 34 6.18 14.32 13.22
C LYS A 34 7.51 13.99 12.54
N GLY A 35 8.10 14.98 11.89
CA GLY A 35 9.40 14.85 11.22
C GLY A 35 9.34 14.32 9.78
N GLN A 36 8.14 14.08 9.24
CA GLN A 36 7.95 13.64 7.85
C GLN A 36 7.85 14.79 6.83
N GLY A 37 7.94 16.05 7.27
CA GLY A 37 8.01 17.21 6.37
C GLY A 37 6.66 17.83 5.96
N PHE A 38 5.55 17.34 6.50
CA PHE A 38 4.22 17.90 6.22
C PHE A 38 4.01 19.29 6.82
N THR A 39 3.24 20.12 6.12
CA THR A 39 2.79 21.43 6.58
C THR A 39 1.49 21.34 7.39
N PHE A 40 1.18 22.40 8.14
CA PHE A 40 -0.07 22.45 8.89
C PHE A 40 -1.32 22.45 8.01
N ASN A 41 -1.25 23.03 6.80
CA ASN A 41 -2.36 22.98 5.86
C ASN A 41 -2.57 21.56 5.31
N GLN A 42 -1.49 20.83 5.01
CA GLN A 42 -1.58 19.42 4.61
C GLN A 42 -2.28 18.57 5.66
N PHE A 43 -2.03 18.79 6.96
CA PHE A 43 -2.76 18.09 8.02
C PHE A 43 -4.27 18.43 8.06
N LYS A 44 -4.69 19.62 7.63
CA LYS A 44 -6.12 19.94 7.49
C LYS A 44 -6.75 19.16 6.33
N HIS A 45 -6.04 19.05 5.21
CA HIS A 45 -6.48 18.27 4.06
C HIS A 45 -6.57 16.78 4.42
N MET A 46 -5.60 16.22 5.15
CA MET A 46 -5.69 14.84 5.67
C MET A 46 -6.93 14.62 6.53
N LYS A 47 -7.20 15.52 7.49
CA LYS A 47 -8.42 15.45 8.32
C LYS A 47 -9.69 15.49 7.46
N LYS A 48 -9.74 16.40 6.48
CA LYS A 48 -10.90 16.57 5.62
C LYS A 48 -11.11 15.37 4.68
N ALA A 49 -10.03 14.78 4.16
CA ALA A 49 -10.08 13.53 3.42
C ALA A 49 -10.67 12.41 4.28
N ASP A 50 -10.18 12.24 5.51
CA ASP A 50 -10.69 11.21 6.43
C ASP A 50 -12.16 11.43 6.81
N GLU A 51 -12.63 12.68 6.96
CA GLU A 51 -14.06 13.00 7.12
C GLU A 51 -14.90 12.66 5.88
N LEU A 52 -14.34 12.84 4.68
CA LEU A 52 -15.01 12.49 3.43
C LEU A 52 -15.04 10.98 3.18
N TRP A 53 -14.05 10.24 3.65
CA TRP A 53 -14.05 8.77 3.58
C TRP A 53 -14.98 8.12 4.61
N ASP A 54 -15.20 8.78 5.75
CA ASP A 54 -15.87 8.16 6.89
C ASP A 54 -17.30 7.71 6.60
N GLY A 55 -17.63 6.48 7.02
CA GLY A 55 -18.93 5.87 6.80
C GLY A 55 -19.24 5.49 5.34
N LEU A 56 -18.33 5.72 4.38
CA LEU A 56 -18.51 5.19 3.03
C LEU A 56 -18.46 3.67 3.03
N GLU A 57 -19.30 3.08 2.19
CA GLU A 57 -19.30 1.65 1.93
C GLU A 57 -18.80 1.37 0.52
N LEU A 58 -17.63 0.75 0.41
CA LEU A 58 -16.94 0.59 -0.86
C LEU A 58 -16.14 -0.71 -0.91
N TRP A 59 -15.55 -1.02 -2.06
CA TRP A 59 -14.69 -2.17 -2.21
C TRP A 59 -13.23 -1.79 -1.99
N VAL A 60 -12.57 -2.60 -1.18
CA VAL A 60 -11.12 -2.55 -0.97
C VAL A 60 -10.50 -3.89 -1.32
N SER A 61 -9.20 -3.85 -1.59
CA SER A 61 -8.40 -5.04 -1.85
C SER A 61 -7.14 -5.07 -0.98
N MET A 62 -6.74 -6.25 -0.54
CA MET A 62 -5.47 -6.46 0.15
C MET A 62 -4.51 -7.20 -0.78
N TRP A 63 -3.27 -6.74 -0.82
CA TRP A 63 -2.26 -7.26 -1.76
C TRP A 63 -1.09 -7.90 -1.00
N ASP A 64 -0.57 -8.99 -1.54
CA ASP A 64 0.68 -9.58 -1.05
C ASP A 64 1.91 -8.65 -1.24
N TYR A 65 1.83 -7.68 -2.15
CA TYR A 65 2.91 -6.72 -2.43
C TYR A 65 3.35 -5.94 -1.18
N ASP A 66 2.40 -5.44 -0.38
CA ASP A 66 2.66 -4.74 0.86
C ASP A 66 2.55 -5.65 2.10
N ASN A 67 2.54 -6.96 1.89
CA ASN A 67 2.33 -7.96 2.94
C ASN A 67 1.02 -7.74 3.74
N HIS A 68 -0.04 -7.27 3.05
CA HIS A 68 -1.37 -7.05 3.63
C HIS A 68 -1.34 -6.02 4.77
N GLU A 69 -0.41 -5.06 4.74
CA GLU A 69 -0.29 -4.01 5.75
C GLU A 69 -1.43 -3.00 5.66
N SER A 70 -2.05 -2.87 4.48
CA SER A 70 -3.09 -1.87 4.20
C SER A 70 -4.22 -2.45 3.37
N TRP A 71 -5.38 -1.79 3.43
CA TRP A 71 -6.44 -1.95 2.43
C TRP A 71 -6.25 -0.94 1.32
N HIS A 72 -6.29 -1.37 0.06
CA HIS A 72 -6.20 -0.51 -1.12
C HIS A 72 -7.59 -0.24 -1.67
N LEU A 73 -7.90 1.01 -2.00
CA LEU A 73 -9.14 1.38 -2.69
C LEU A 73 -9.26 0.58 -3.99
N TRP A 74 -10.35 -0.18 -4.15
CA TRP A 74 -10.59 -1.03 -5.32
C TRP A 74 -11.69 -0.48 -6.21
N ASN A 75 -12.85 -0.17 -5.63
CA ASN A 75 -13.99 0.37 -6.36
C ASN A 75 -14.99 1.02 -5.41
N TRP A 76 -15.94 1.81 -5.91
CA TRP A 76 -17.00 2.46 -5.14
C TRP A 76 -18.34 2.44 -5.86
N LYS A 77 -19.42 2.74 -5.13
CA LYS A 77 -20.76 2.87 -5.70
C LYS A 77 -20.83 4.19 -6.48
N LYS A 78 -21.54 4.20 -7.61
CA LYS A 78 -21.63 5.40 -8.46
C LYS A 78 -22.28 6.59 -7.75
N GLU A 79 -23.16 6.32 -6.78
CA GLU A 79 -23.83 7.32 -5.96
C GLU A 79 -22.84 8.09 -5.07
N ASP A 80 -21.75 7.43 -4.67
CA ASP A 80 -20.71 7.98 -3.80
C ASP A 80 -19.58 8.67 -4.59
N ASP A 81 -19.63 8.63 -5.93
CA ASP A 81 -18.57 9.11 -6.82
C ASP A 81 -18.13 10.55 -6.51
N LYS A 82 -19.10 11.43 -6.26
CA LYS A 82 -18.81 12.83 -5.88
C LYS A 82 -18.07 12.95 -4.55
N ARG A 83 -18.41 12.10 -3.58
CA ARG A 83 -17.78 12.12 -2.26
C ARG A 83 -16.36 11.57 -2.35
N VAL A 84 -16.17 10.50 -3.12
CA VAL A 84 -14.87 9.92 -3.43
C VAL A 84 -13.99 10.91 -4.18
N MET A 85 -14.51 11.58 -5.21
CA MET A 85 -13.83 12.64 -5.96
C MET A 85 -13.28 13.73 -5.02
N LEU A 86 -14.13 14.23 -4.10
CA LEU A 86 -13.71 15.24 -3.13
C LEU A 86 -12.65 14.70 -2.17
N ALA A 87 -12.78 13.46 -1.71
CA ALA A 87 -11.82 12.84 -0.80
C ALA A 87 -10.44 12.66 -1.48
N MET A 88 -10.44 12.25 -2.75
CA MET A 88 -9.23 12.14 -3.59
C MET A 88 -8.59 13.50 -3.84
N TYR A 89 -9.38 14.55 -4.11
CA TYR A 89 -8.83 15.89 -4.25
C TYR A 89 -8.16 16.41 -2.98
N GLU A 90 -8.77 16.17 -1.81
CA GLU A 90 -8.14 16.51 -0.53
C GLU A 90 -6.84 15.71 -0.31
N ALA A 91 -6.80 14.45 -0.77
CA ALA A 91 -5.61 13.61 -0.75
C ALA A 91 -4.47 14.13 -1.63
N GLU A 92 -4.78 14.67 -2.81
CA GLU A 92 -3.80 15.28 -3.72
C GLU A 92 -2.99 16.39 -3.04
N GLN A 93 -3.60 17.16 -2.13
CA GLN A 93 -2.95 18.31 -1.50
C GLN A 93 -1.77 17.93 -0.58
N TYR A 94 -1.65 16.66 -0.20
CA TYR A 94 -0.52 16.13 0.57
C TYR A 94 0.15 14.93 -0.10
N ASN A 95 -0.22 14.60 -1.34
CA ASN A 95 0.40 13.55 -2.12
C ASN A 95 1.85 13.96 -2.47
N PRO A 96 2.88 13.13 -2.21
CA PRO A 96 4.25 13.41 -2.64
C PRO A 96 4.40 13.53 -4.17
N PHE A 97 3.45 13.01 -4.95
CA PHE A 97 3.41 13.07 -6.41
C PHE A 97 2.24 13.94 -6.92
N CYS A 98 1.91 15.02 -6.21
CA CYS A 98 0.78 15.89 -6.52
C CYS A 98 0.77 16.40 -7.97
N ALA A 99 -0.35 16.22 -8.66
CA ALA A 99 -0.60 16.77 -10.00
C ALA A 99 -1.52 18.00 -10.00
N TYR A 100 -2.33 18.18 -8.93
CA TYR A 100 -3.39 19.19 -8.85
C TYR A 100 -3.32 20.00 -7.54
N GLU A 101 -2.18 20.62 -7.27
CA GLU A 101 -1.99 21.48 -6.09
C GLU A 101 -2.85 22.75 -6.24
N ASP A 102 -3.81 22.93 -5.32
CA ASP A 102 -4.80 24.02 -5.33
C ASP A 102 -5.60 24.19 -6.65
N ASP A 103 -5.62 23.18 -7.53
CA ASP A 103 -6.34 23.19 -8.82
C ASP A 103 -7.53 22.22 -8.84
N PHE A 104 -8.61 22.61 -8.15
CA PHE A 104 -9.82 21.81 -8.10
C PHE A 104 -10.54 21.70 -9.45
N GLU A 105 -10.55 22.78 -10.24
CA GLU A 105 -11.28 22.80 -11.51
C GLU A 105 -10.61 21.92 -12.56
N GLY A 106 -9.27 21.92 -12.63
CA GLY A 106 -8.51 21.00 -13.46
C GLY A 106 -8.73 19.55 -13.04
N PHE A 107 -8.57 19.26 -11.74
CA PHE A 107 -8.80 17.92 -11.19
C PHE A 107 -10.22 17.41 -11.51
N LYS A 108 -11.24 18.25 -11.29
CA LYS A 108 -12.63 17.89 -11.52
C LYS A 108 -12.91 17.64 -13.00
N ALA A 109 -12.33 18.43 -13.90
CA ALA A 109 -12.46 18.22 -15.33
C ALA A 109 -11.88 16.86 -15.75
N ASP A 110 -10.69 16.50 -15.25
CA ASP A 110 -10.06 15.21 -15.52
C ASP A 110 -10.78 14.03 -14.86
N TRP A 111 -11.37 14.24 -13.67
CA TRP A 111 -12.26 13.26 -13.04
C TRP A 111 -13.49 12.98 -13.89
N GLU A 112 -14.21 14.02 -14.31
CA GLU A 112 -15.42 13.90 -15.14
C GLU A 112 -15.12 13.33 -16.54
N ALA A 113 -13.92 13.59 -17.07
CA ALA A 113 -13.45 13.01 -18.33
C ALA A 113 -12.94 11.56 -18.18
N GLY A 114 -12.72 11.07 -16.96
CA GLY A 114 -12.13 9.75 -16.68
C GLY A 114 -10.65 9.64 -17.05
N THR A 115 -9.95 10.78 -17.13
CA THR A 115 -8.53 10.89 -17.46
C THR A 115 -7.64 11.11 -16.25
N TYR A 116 -8.23 11.33 -15.06
CA TYR A 116 -7.50 11.41 -13.80
C TYR A 116 -6.75 10.10 -13.49
N ASP A 117 -5.44 10.22 -13.22
CA ASP A 117 -4.57 9.15 -12.75
C ASP A 117 -3.92 9.59 -11.42
N PRO A 118 -4.21 8.92 -10.29
CA PRO A 118 -3.61 9.26 -9.00
C PRO A 118 -2.12 8.89 -8.89
N GLY A 119 -1.57 8.13 -9.84
CA GLY A 119 -0.19 7.64 -9.85
C GLY A 119 0.11 6.53 -8.82
N CYS A 120 -0.69 6.44 -7.76
CA CYS A 120 -0.69 5.37 -6.76
C CYS A 120 -2.11 5.11 -6.23
N THR A 121 -2.33 3.93 -5.64
CA THR A 121 -3.63 3.62 -5.02
C THR A 121 -3.77 4.30 -3.66
N TYR A 122 -4.97 4.79 -3.35
CA TYR A 122 -5.28 5.25 -1.99
C TYR A 122 -5.34 4.06 -1.03
N THR A 123 -4.84 4.23 0.19
CA THR A 123 -4.76 3.16 1.19
C THR A 123 -5.46 3.54 2.49
N PHE A 124 -6.16 2.57 3.08
CA PHE A 124 -6.80 2.68 4.37
C PHE A 124 -6.07 1.78 5.39
N PRO A 125 -5.85 2.26 6.62
CA PRO A 125 -5.25 1.45 7.66
C PRO A 125 -6.23 0.36 8.12
N ILE A 126 -5.71 -0.83 8.45
CA ILE A 126 -6.49 -1.99 8.91
C ILE A 126 -7.56 -1.65 9.97
N PRO A 127 -7.25 -0.91 11.06
CA PRO A 127 -8.25 -0.62 12.11
C PRO A 127 -9.37 0.32 11.68
N ALA A 128 -9.23 1.05 10.57
CA ALA A 128 -10.25 1.97 10.06
C ALA A 128 -11.27 1.27 9.14
N VAL A 129 -11.17 -0.05 8.98
CA VAL A 129 -12.00 -0.81 8.02
C VAL A 129 -12.81 -1.86 8.74
N GLU A 130 -14.14 -1.74 8.63
CA GLU A 130 -15.09 -2.77 9.05
C GLU A 130 -15.49 -3.61 7.83
N VAL A 131 -15.14 -4.90 7.84
CA VAL A 131 -15.48 -5.80 6.72
C VAL A 131 -16.94 -6.23 6.83
N LEU A 132 -17.73 -5.89 5.82
CA LEU A 132 -19.14 -6.28 5.72
C LEU A 132 -19.30 -7.60 4.96
N GLU A 133 -18.60 -7.74 3.84
CA GLU A 133 -18.66 -8.94 3.00
C GLU A 133 -17.29 -9.20 2.36
N VAL A 134 -16.88 -10.47 2.28
CA VAL A 134 -15.72 -10.88 1.50
C VAL A 134 -16.20 -11.34 0.12
N VAL A 135 -15.85 -10.59 -0.92
CA VAL A 135 -16.26 -10.85 -2.31
C VAL A 135 -15.33 -11.88 -2.96
N GLN A 136 -14.05 -11.82 -2.62
CA GLN A 136 -13.02 -12.71 -3.15
C GLN A 136 -11.99 -12.99 -2.05
N GLU A 137 -11.72 -14.28 -1.77
CA GLU A 137 -10.57 -14.67 -0.95
C GLU A 137 -9.28 -14.61 -1.76
N GLU A 138 -8.16 -14.42 -1.08
CA GLU A 138 -6.86 -14.43 -1.73
C GLU A 138 -6.51 -15.83 -2.26
N GLU A 139 -6.10 -15.89 -3.53
CA GLU A 139 -5.50 -17.09 -4.11
C GLU A 139 -4.01 -16.89 -4.30
N ASP A 140 -3.23 -17.37 -3.32
CA ASP A 140 -1.78 -17.41 -3.43
C ASP A 140 -1.31 -18.64 -4.22
N ASN A 141 -0.95 -18.40 -5.47
CA ASN A 141 -0.48 -19.43 -6.39
C ASN A 141 1.03 -19.73 -6.28
N ARG A 142 1.75 -19.12 -5.33
CA ARG A 142 3.19 -19.36 -5.09
C ARG A 142 3.43 -20.78 -4.57
N ASN A 143 4.49 -21.42 -5.09
CA ASN A 143 4.98 -22.69 -4.54
C ASN A 143 5.87 -22.42 -3.32
N HIS A 144 5.22 -22.30 -2.16
CA HIS A 144 5.86 -22.02 -0.87
C HIS A 144 7.03 -22.96 -0.55
N GLU A 145 6.92 -24.26 -0.84
CA GLU A 145 8.01 -25.21 -0.59
C GLU A 145 9.23 -24.93 -1.45
N ARG A 146 9.02 -24.59 -2.74
CA ARG A 146 10.13 -24.26 -3.64
C ARG A 146 10.82 -22.98 -3.19
N VAL A 147 10.04 -21.96 -2.83
CA VAL A 147 10.56 -20.70 -2.30
C VAL A 147 11.35 -20.95 -1.01
N GLN A 148 10.82 -21.73 -0.06
CA GLN A 148 11.52 -22.09 1.17
C GLN A 148 12.84 -22.83 0.89
N LYS A 149 12.85 -23.80 -0.02
CA LYS A 149 14.07 -24.52 -0.43
C LYS A 149 15.11 -23.58 -1.03
N GLU A 150 14.70 -22.67 -1.91
CA GLU A 150 15.59 -21.67 -2.51
C GLU A 150 16.14 -20.70 -1.46
N VAL A 151 15.33 -20.26 -0.50
CA VAL A 151 15.74 -19.40 0.62
C VAL A 151 16.75 -20.12 1.52
N ILE A 152 16.51 -21.38 1.88
CA ILE A 152 17.43 -22.20 2.68
C ILE A 152 18.77 -22.32 1.94
N ARG A 153 18.74 -22.70 0.67
CA ARG A 153 19.94 -22.81 -0.17
C ARG A 153 20.71 -21.49 -0.24
N ALA A 154 20.01 -20.37 -0.44
CA ALA A 154 20.65 -19.05 -0.48
C ALA A 154 21.32 -18.69 0.86
N LYS A 155 20.67 -19.00 2.00
CA LYS A 155 21.26 -18.81 3.34
C LYS A 155 22.50 -19.67 3.54
N GLU A 156 22.46 -20.93 3.11
CA GLU A 156 23.61 -21.84 3.15
C GLU A 156 24.78 -21.35 2.29
N ASP A 157 24.51 -20.92 1.06
CA ASP A 157 25.54 -20.37 0.16
C ASP A 157 26.22 -19.13 0.76
N VAL A 158 25.45 -18.22 1.37
CA VAL A 158 25.99 -17.05 2.09
C VAL A 158 26.85 -17.50 3.27
N PHE A 159 26.40 -18.47 4.05
CA PHE A 159 27.15 -19.02 5.18
C PHE A 159 28.48 -19.65 4.73
N LEU A 160 28.46 -20.46 3.68
CA LEU A 160 29.65 -21.09 3.10
C LEU A 160 30.64 -20.05 2.57
N LYS A 161 30.16 -19.02 1.85
CA LYS A 161 30.99 -17.88 1.40
C LYS A 161 31.65 -17.16 2.58
N ARG A 162 30.91 -16.85 3.65
CA ARG A 162 31.45 -16.24 4.88
C ARG A 162 32.51 -17.13 5.53
N ARG A 163 32.28 -18.44 5.63
CA ARG A 163 33.23 -19.41 6.20
C ARG A 163 34.51 -19.50 5.38
N ALA A 164 34.41 -19.61 4.05
CA ALA A 164 35.56 -19.65 3.14
C ALA A 164 36.41 -18.37 3.25
N THR A 165 35.75 -17.21 3.35
CA THR A 165 36.42 -15.90 3.51
C THR A 165 37.18 -15.82 4.84
N LYS A 166 36.58 -16.25 5.96
CA LYS A 166 37.26 -16.33 7.27
C LYS A 166 38.47 -17.27 7.23
N LYS A 167 38.35 -18.42 6.56
CA LYS A 167 39.46 -19.37 6.39
C LYS A 167 40.61 -18.72 5.62
N LYS A 168 40.35 -18.09 4.46
CA LYS A 168 41.38 -17.36 3.67
C LYS A 168 42.08 -16.28 4.50
N LYS A 169 41.35 -15.46 5.28
CA LYS A 169 41.94 -14.44 6.17
C LYS A 169 42.84 -15.04 7.25
N ARG A 170 42.45 -16.16 7.87
CA ARG A 170 43.27 -16.86 8.88
C ARG A 170 44.56 -17.44 8.28
N TYR A 171 44.48 -18.09 7.13
CA TYR A 171 45.66 -18.63 6.45
C TYR A 171 46.58 -17.51 5.93
N GLY A 172 46.03 -16.40 5.43
CA GLY A 172 46.81 -15.23 5.02
C GLY A 172 47.54 -14.54 6.18
N LYS A 173 46.95 -14.49 7.39
CA LYS A 173 47.63 -13.99 8.59
C LYS A 173 48.74 -14.92 9.08
N LYS A 174 48.58 -16.26 8.95
CA LYS A 174 49.61 -17.23 9.32
C LYS A 174 50.82 -17.22 8.38
N LYS A 175 50.66 -16.86 7.10
CA LYS A 175 51.77 -16.76 6.13
C LYS A 175 52.56 -15.43 6.21
N ARG A 176 52.07 -14.43 6.96
CA ARG A 176 52.69 -13.10 7.11
C ARG A 176 53.40 -12.92 8.46
N ARG A 177 53.53 -13.99 9.24
CA ARG A 177 54.38 -14.10 10.42
C ARG A 177 55.51 -15.06 10.10
#